data_AF-H1SBN9-F1
#
_entry.id   AF-H1SBN9-F1
#
_cell.length_a   1.000
_cell.length_b   1.000
_cell.length_c   1.000
_cell.angle_alpha   90.00
_cell.angle_beta   90.00
_cell.angle_gamma   90.00
#
_symmetry.space_group_name_H-M   'P 1'
#
loop_
_entity.id
_entity.type
_entity.pdbx_description
1 polymer ?
#
loop_
_entity_poly.entity_id
_entity_poly.type
_entity_poly.pdbx_seq_one_letter_code
_entity_poly.pdbx_strand_id
1 'polypeptide(L)'
;MAIGLIADLAVGTDAGGSHAWARQDEILPGVCAGAPPDQYNPMGQDWGISVFSPRALRRRGFGAVIEMLRANLAQVGGLRIDHALGLARMWLVPDSAPPAAGAYLRFPFDDLQRLIALESWRHRAVIIGENLGTVPATFNASLAARGMLGIDVLWFERERDSVPADAGDATAQATTSATSAAPPVPAFLPPERWPPEAVATTTTHDLPTVAGWWAGRDIIWRARLGQLGADETESGALAARARERAALWQALSAAGLARGPEPSLDHPPLEAILAWLGRARTPLRLVPLEDLLGAGEQPNLPGTVSGHPNWQRRLDADVRTLFSDPSVRRRIAALGSASTGGHGAPADRIPDNPEERH
;
A
#
# COMPACT_ATOMS: atom_id res chain seq x y z
N MET A 1 -11.80 8.49 -19.67
CA MET A 1 -11.05 8.48 -18.40
C MET A 1 -9.69 9.13 -18.67
N ALA A 2 -9.20 10.03 -17.83
CA ALA A 2 -7.94 10.76 -18.08
C ALA A 2 -6.68 9.87 -17.99
N ILE A 3 -6.69 8.87 -17.10
CA ILE A 3 -5.64 7.86 -16.96
C ILE A 3 -6.04 6.57 -17.68
N GLY A 4 -7.28 6.12 -17.50
CA GLY A 4 -7.71 4.82 -18.03
C GLY A 4 -7.31 3.69 -17.09
N LEU A 5 -6.66 2.64 -17.60
CA LEU A 5 -6.22 1.51 -16.81
C LEU A 5 -4.91 1.81 -16.09
N ILE A 6 -4.79 1.31 -14.85
CA ILE A 6 -3.54 1.27 -14.09
C ILE A 6 -3.21 -0.22 -13.92
N ALA A 7 -2.08 -0.66 -14.50
CA ALA A 7 -1.57 -2.02 -14.30
C ALA A 7 -0.87 -2.13 -12.94
N ASP A 8 -0.62 -3.36 -12.49
CA ASP A 8 0.14 -3.65 -11.28
C ASP A 8 1.30 -4.59 -11.61
N LEU A 9 2.52 -4.15 -11.33
CA LEU A 9 3.75 -4.89 -11.57
C LEU A 9 4.20 -5.57 -10.29
N ALA A 10 4.08 -6.90 -10.27
CA ALA A 10 4.56 -7.73 -9.16
C ALA A 10 6.08 -7.62 -8.94
N VAL A 11 6.51 -7.89 -7.70
CA VAL A 11 7.91 -7.78 -7.25
C VAL A 11 8.87 -8.69 -8.00
N GLY A 12 8.42 -9.88 -8.37
CA GLY A 12 9.27 -10.94 -8.90
C GLY A 12 8.47 -12.05 -9.57
N THR A 13 9.14 -13.16 -9.84
CA THR A 13 8.57 -14.28 -10.60
C THR A 13 8.88 -15.63 -9.96
N ASP A 14 8.07 -16.63 -10.25
CA ASP A 14 8.34 -18.02 -9.86
C ASP A 14 9.73 -18.46 -10.33
N ALA A 15 10.52 -19.05 -9.44
CA ALA A 15 11.90 -19.47 -9.71
C ALA A 15 12.02 -20.61 -10.74
N GLY A 16 10.95 -21.41 -10.91
CA GLY A 16 10.81 -22.43 -11.95
C GLY A 16 10.03 -21.95 -13.18
N GLY A 17 9.63 -20.68 -13.21
CA GLY A 17 8.81 -20.10 -14.26
C GLY A 17 9.56 -19.79 -15.56
N SER A 18 8.81 -19.35 -16.58
CA SER A 18 9.34 -19.07 -17.92
C SER A 18 10.38 -17.94 -17.95
N HIS A 19 10.24 -16.93 -17.09
CA HIS A 19 11.22 -15.85 -16.99
C HIS A 19 12.57 -16.37 -16.48
N ALA A 20 12.56 -17.08 -15.34
CA ALA A 20 13.76 -17.68 -14.76
C ALA A 20 14.40 -18.71 -15.72
N TRP A 21 13.58 -19.49 -16.43
CA TRP A 21 14.06 -20.44 -17.45
C TRP A 21 14.76 -19.74 -18.62
N ALA A 22 14.21 -18.64 -19.13
CA ALA A 22 14.76 -17.92 -20.28
C ALA A 22 15.96 -17.01 -19.94
N ARG A 23 16.05 -16.54 -18.69
CA ARG A 23 17.05 -15.54 -18.24
C ARG A 23 17.79 -15.98 -16.99
N GLN A 24 18.27 -17.23 -16.98
CA GLN A 24 18.91 -17.84 -15.81
C GLN A 24 20.08 -17.03 -15.23
N ASP A 25 20.84 -16.31 -16.06
CA ASP A 25 21.99 -15.52 -15.62
C ASP A 25 21.62 -14.12 -15.09
N GLU A 26 20.35 -13.74 -15.19
CA GLU A 26 19.80 -12.46 -14.71
C GLU A 26 19.04 -12.57 -13.38
N ILE A 27 18.70 -13.79 -12.95
CA ILE A 27 17.98 -14.07 -11.70
C ILE A 27 18.95 -14.49 -10.60
N LEU A 28 18.62 -14.19 -9.33
CA LEU A 28 19.37 -14.70 -8.18
C LEU A 28 18.97 -16.14 -7.87
N PRO A 29 19.92 -17.10 -7.90
CA PRO A 29 19.65 -18.47 -7.47
C PRO A 29 19.82 -18.63 -5.96
N GLY A 30 19.15 -19.63 -5.38
CA GLY A 30 19.36 -20.06 -3.99
C GLY A 30 18.77 -19.14 -2.92
N VAL A 31 17.97 -18.14 -3.32
CA VAL A 31 17.31 -17.18 -2.43
C VAL A 31 15.94 -16.81 -2.97
N CYS A 32 15.01 -16.55 -2.06
CA CYS A 32 13.68 -15.99 -2.34
C CYS A 32 13.56 -14.58 -1.77
N ALA A 33 12.77 -13.72 -2.41
CA ALA A 33 12.39 -12.46 -1.81
C ALA A 33 11.34 -12.65 -0.71
N GLY A 34 11.36 -11.76 0.28
CA GLY A 34 10.47 -11.81 1.43
C GLY A 34 10.43 -10.49 2.18
N ALA A 35 10.00 -10.55 3.44
CA ALA A 35 10.04 -9.43 4.37
C ALA A 35 10.61 -9.89 5.72
N PRO A 36 11.38 -9.02 6.42
CA PRO A 36 11.81 -9.32 7.78
C PRO A 36 10.59 -9.37 8.73
N PRO A 37 10.73 -9.98 9.91
CA PRO A 37 9.77 -9.83 10.99
C PRO A 37 9.39 -8.38 11.28
N ASP A 38 8.09 -8.11 11.41
CA ASP A 38 7.55 -6.80 11.77
C ASP A 38 6.35 -6.90 12.73
N GLN A 39 5.78 -5.75 13.11
CA GLN A 39 4.66 -5.67 14.06
C GLN A 39 3.38 -6.39 13.59
N TYR A 40 3.17 -6.52 12.28
CA TYR A 40 1.97 -7.14 11.70
C TYR A 40 2.23 -8.58 11.27
N ASN A 41 3.48 -8.94 11.02
CA ASN A 41 3.93 -10.29 10.66
C ASN A 41 5.16 -10.64 11.50
N PRO A 42 4.97 -11.05 12.78
CA PRO A 42 6.08 -11.31 13.71
C PRO A 42 7.02 -12.42 13.26
N MET A 43 6.58 -13.28 12.34
CA MET A 43 7.39 -14.37 11.79
C MET A 43 8.19 -13.96 10.54
N GLY A 44 8.00 -12.75 10.03
CA GLY A 44 8.46 -12.35 8.70
C GLY A 44 7.69 -13.06 7.59
N GLN A 45 8.14 -12.89 6.35
CA GLN A 45 7.50 -13.49 5.18
C GLN A 45 8.55 -14.04 4.22
N ASP A 46 8.28 -15.22 3.67
CA ASP A 46 8.92 -15.73 2.47
C ASP A 46 7.84 -15.75 1.37
N TRP A 47 8.10 -15.04 0.27
CA TRP A 47 7.15 -14.90 -0.82
C TRP A 47 7.32 -15.98 -1.90
N GLY A 48 8.35 -16.83 -1.80
CA GLY A 48 8.61 -17.90 -2.77
C GLY A 48 8.89 -17.41 -4.19
N ILE A 49 9.24 -16.13 -4.36
CA ILE A 49 9.53 -15.53 -5.66
C ILE A 49 11.02 -15.21 -5.79
N SER A 50 11.52 -15.43 -7.00
CA SER A 50 12.85 -15.04 -7.42
C SER A 50 12.87 -13.57 -7.89
N VAL A 51 14.03 -12.94 -7.75
CA VAL A 51 14.25 -11.54 -8.16
C VAL A 51 15.52 -11.42 -9.01
N PHE A 52 15.64 -10.30 -9.70
CA PHE A 52 16.83 -9.98 -10.48
C PHE A 52 18.11 -9.95 -9.63
N SER A 53 19.21 -10.35 -10.24
CA SER A 53 20.56 -10.10 -9.72
C SER A 53 20.98 -8.66 -10.00
N PRO A 54 21.24 -7.83 -8.96
CA PRO A 54 21.69 -6.44 -9.13
C PRO A 54 22.95 -6.31 -10.01
N ARG A 55 23.84 -7.32 -9.94
CA ARG A 55 25.06 -7.38 -10.75
C ARG A 55 24.73 -7.70 -12.20
N ALA A 56 23.85 -8.66 -12.45
CA ALA A 56 23.47 -9.04 -13.80
C ALA A 56 22.71 -7.91 -14.50
N LEU A 57 21.82 -7.20 -13.80
CA LEU A 57 21.14 -6.00 -14.31
C LEU A 57 22.13 -5.02 -14.92
N ARG A 58 23.19 -4.67 -14.19
CA ARG A 58 24.23 -3.76 -14.70
C ARG A 58 25.00 -4.34 -15.90
N ARG A 59 25.43 -5.61 -15.82
CA ARG A 59 26.18 -6.27 -16.91
C ARG A 59 25.36 -6.36 -18.21
N ARG A 60 24.05 -6.55 -18.09
CA ARG A 60 23.11 -6.71 -19.21
C ARG A 60 22.48 -5.38 -19.64
N GLY A 61 22.92 -4.25 -19.08
CA GLY A 61 22.41 -2.93 -19.43
C GLY A 61 20.92 -2.74 -19.11
N PHE A 62 20.42 -3.41 -18.07
CA PHE A 62 19.03 -3.38 -17.60
C PHE A 62 17.98 -3.86 -18.63
N GLY A 63 18.40 -4.63 -19.65
CA GLY A 63 17.53 -5.07 -20.74
C GLY A 63 16.23 -5.73 -20.27
N ALA A 64 16.31 -6.70 -19.35
CA ALA A 64 15.11 -7.38 -18.83
C ALA A 64 14.12 -6.44 -18.12
N VAL A 65 14.63 -5.46 -17.36
CA VAL A 65 13.77 -4.46 -16.68
C VAL A 65 13.10 -3.55 -17.70
N ILE A 66 13.84 -3.07 -18.70
CA ILE A 66 13.29 -2.20 -19.75
C ILE A 66 12.22 -2.93 -20.55
N GLU A 67 12.46 -4.17 -20.94
CA GLU A 67 11.47 -5.00 -21.64
C GLU A 67 10.21 -5.21 -20.79
N MET A 68 10.38 -5.53 -19.51
CA MET A 68 9.28 -5.71 -18.56
C MET A 68 8.45 -4.43 -18.39
N LEU A 69 9.10 -3.27 -18.22
CA LEU A 69 8.43 -1.98 -18.10
C LEU A 69 7.63 -1.66 -19.37
N ARG A 70 8.23 -1.82 -20.56
CA ARG A 70 7.56 -1.55 -21.84
C ARG A 70 6.36 -2.46 -22.07
N ALA A 71 6.47 -3.73 -21.69
CA ALA A 71 5.36 -4.68 -21.78
C ALA A 71 4.19 -4.25 -20.89
N ASN A 72 4.46 -3.88 -19.63
CA ASN A 72 3.43 -3.47 -18.68
C ASN A 72 2.83 -2.10 -19.01
N LEU A 73 3.61 -1.20 -19.61
CA LEU A 73 3.19 0.16 -19.98
C LEU A 73 2.57 0.25 -21.38
N ALA A 74 2.47 -0.86 -22.13
CA ALA A 74 2.11 -0.83 -23.54
C ALA A 74 0.71 -0.26 -23.82
N GLN A 75 -0.25 -0.47 -22.92
CA GLN A 75 -1.68 -0.17 -23.13
C GLN A 75 -2.38 0.44 -21.90
N VAL A 76 -1.61 1.01 -20.98
CA VAL A 76 -2.12 1.56 -19.71
C VAL A 76 -1.68 3.01 -19.54
N GLY A 77 -2.49 3.80 -18.83
CA GLY A 77 -2.12 5.16 -18.45
C GLY A 77 -1.48 5.25 -17.08
N GLY A 78 -1.31 4.12 -16.38
CA GLY A 78 -0.55 4.07 -15.15
C GLY A 78 -0.02 2.67 -14.83
N LEU A 79 0.98 2.64 -13.95
CA LEU A 79 1.59 1.43 -13.43
C LEU A 79 1.83 1.58 -11.92
N ARG A 80 1.24 0.69 -11.13
CA ARG A 80 1.65 0.43 -9.75
C ARG A 80 2.87 -0.49 -9.79
N ILE A 81 3.91 -0.15 -9.03
CA ILE A 81 5.08 -0.99 -8.79
C ILE A 81 4.94 -1.54 -7.38
N ASP A 82 4.68 -2.83 -7.29
CA ASP A 82 4.58 -3.55 -6.03
C ASP A 82 5.93 -3.59 -5.32
N HIS A 83 5.93 -3.42 -4.00
CA HIS A 83 7.13 -3.35 -3.18
C HIS A 83 8.21 -2.44 -3.78
N ALA A 84 7.90 -1.16 -4.00
CA ALA A 84 8.83 -0.21 -4.62
C ALA A 84 10.15 -0.07 -3.83
N LEU A 85 10.14 -0.42 -2.53
CA LEU A 85 11.34 -0.58 -1.72
C LEU A 85 12.38 -1.52 -2.34
N GLY A 86 11.92 -2.54 -3.08
CA GLY A 86 12.73 -3.48 -3.86
C GLY A 86 13.64 -2.82 -4.89
N LEU A 87 13.31 -1.62 -5.35
CA LEU A 87 14.18 -0.82 -6.22
C LEU A 87 15.47 -0.40 -5.51
N ALA A 88 15.41 -0.22 -4.18
CA ALA A 88 16.54 0.18 -3.35
C ALA A 88 17.19 -1.01 -2.63
N ARG A 89 16.39 -1.90 -2.07
CA ARG A 89 16.86 -3.09 -1.37
C ARG A 89 15.77 -4.16 -1.34
N MET A 90 16.19 -5.42 -1.39
CA MET A 90 15.30 -6.57 -1.23
C MET A 90 15.72 -7.38 0.00
N TRP A 91 14.77 -7.78 0.83
CA TRP A 91 15.02 -8.78 1.87
C TRP A 91 15.04 -10.15 1.20
N LEU A 92 16.20 -10.82 1.23
CA LEU A 92 16.41 -12.11 0.60
C LEU A 92 16.60 -13.18 1.66
N VAL A 93 15.81 -14.25 1.56
CA VAL A 93 15.82 -15.41 2.43
C VAL A 93 16.52 -16.55 1.68
N PRO A 94 17.58 -17.16 2.22
CA PRO A 94 18.18 -18.35 1.63
C PRO A 94 17.18 -19.51 1.53
N ASP A 95 17.29 -20.31 0.48
CA ASP A 95 16.43 -21.49 0.31
C ASP A 95 16.47 -22.38 1.57
N SER A 96 15.31 -22.86 2.01
CA SER A 96 15.13 -23.69 3.22
C SER A 96 15.45 -23.00 4.55
N ALA A 97 15.73 -21.70 4.58
CA ALA A 97 15.90 -20.93 5.81
C ALA A 97 14.57 -20.27 6.25
N PRO A 98 14.37 -20.00 7.55
CA PRO A 98 13.21 -19.25 8.00
C PRO A 98 13.30 -17.76 7.56
N PRO A 99 12.18 -17.04 7.39
CA PRO A 99 12.17 -15.64 6.93
C PRO A 99 13.06 -14.70 7.74
N ALA A 100 13.18 -14.95 9.05
CA ALA A 100 14.01 -14.18 9.97
C ALA A 100 15.53 -14.29 9.69
N ALA A 101 15.97 -15.30 8.94
CA ALA A 101 17.39 -15.51 8.60
C ALA A 101 17.83 -14.76 7.33
N GLY A 102 16.95 -13.95 6.73
CA GLY A 102 17.27 -13.18 5.54
C GLY A 102 18.22 -12.01 5.78
N ALA A 103 18.54 -11.31 4.69
CA ALA A 103 19.32 -10.08 4.72
C ALA A 103 18.91 -9.13 3.60
N TYR A 104 19.12 -7.83 3.81
CA TYR A 104 18.91 -6.84 2.76
C TYR A 104 20.05 -6.86 1.73
N LEU A 105 19.72 -7.15 0.48
CA LEU A 105 20.59 -6.92 -0.67
C LEU A 105 20.25 -5.57 -1.32
N ARG A 106 21.26 -4.74 -1.57
CA ARG A 106 21.10 -3.44 -2.22
C ARG A 106 20.92 -3.58 -3.75
N PHE A 107 19.97 -2.82 -4.28
CA PHE A 107 19.66 -2.73 -5.71
C PHE A 107 20.13 -1.38 -6.30
N PRO A 108 20.31 -1.27 -7.63
CA PRO A 108 20.75 -0.04 -8.30
C PRO A 108 19.62 0.99 -8.39
N PHE A 109 19.23 1.55 -7.25
CA PHE A 109 18.05 2.41 -7.07
C PHE A 109 17.96 3.56 -8.07
N ASP A 110 19.01 4.38 -8.16
CA ASP A 110 19.02 5.55 -9.03
C ASP A 110 18.83 5.19 -10.50
N ASP A 111 19.44 4.09 -10.95
CA ASP A 111 19.33 3.63 -12.33
C ASP A 111 17.91 3.13 -12.61
N LEU A 112 17.35 2.31 -11.71
CA LEU A 112 15.99 1.78 -11.85
C LEU A 112 14.96 2.91 -11.84
N GLN A 113 15.08 3.89 -10.94
CA GLN A 113 14.19 5.05 -10.92
C GLN A 113 14.27 5.87 -12.21
N ARG A 114 15.49 6.11 -12.73
CA ARG A 114 15.67 6.83 -14.00
C ARG A 114 15.02 6.09 -15.17
N LEU A 115 15.16 4.77 -15.22
CA LEU A 115 14.54 3.94 -16.25
C LEU A 115 13.02 3.93 -16.15
N ILE A 116 12.47 3.79 -14.94
CA ILE A 116 11.01 3.86 -14.72
C ILE A 116 10.48 5.23 -15.15
N ALA A 117 11.13 6.33 -14.74
CA ALA A 117 10.72 7.68 -15.14
C ALA A 117 10.81 7.88 -16.66
N LEU A 118 11.84 7.35 -17.30
CA LEU A 118 12.00 7.41 -18.76
C LEU A 118 10.89 6.66 -19.48
N GLU A 119 10.62 5.40 -19.11
CA GLU A 119 9.58 4.60 -19.77
C GLU A 119 8.17 5.13 -19.43
N SER A 120 7.94 5.63 -18.20
CA SER A 120 6.73 6.37 -17.82
C SER A 120 6.48 7.56 -18.76
N TRP A 121 7.50 8.41 -18.98
CA TRP A 121 7.38 9.56 -19.88
C TRP A 121 7.10 9.15 -21.33
N ARG A 122 7.82 8.14 -21.84
CA ARG A 122 7.63 7.61 -23.21
C ARG A 122 6.23 7.06 -23.43
N HIS A 123 5.65 6.43 -22.41
CA HIS A 123 4.32 5.82 -22.45
C HIS A 123 3.20 6.74 -21.94
N ARG A 124 3.54 7.95 -21.47
CA ARG A 124 2.60 8.93 -20.89
C ARG A 124 1.77 8.33 -19.74
N ALA A 125 2.44 7.58 -18.87
CA ALA A 125 1.79 6.81 -17.81
C ALA A 125 2.22 7.29 -16.41
N VAL A 126 1.27 7.36 -15.47
CA VAL A 126 1.56 7.67 -14.06
C VAL A 126 2.22 6.47 -13.37
N ILE A 127 3.12 6.72 -12.41
CA ILE A 127 3.76 5.67 -11.62
C ILE A 127 3.35 5.81 -10.17
N ILE A 128 2.92 4.68 -9.57
CA ILE A 128 2.60 4.56 -8.16
C ILE A 128 3.55 3.52 -7.57
N GLY A 129 4.52 3.93 -6.77
CA GLY A 129 5.38 3.01 -6.03
C GLY A 129 4.74 2.64 -4.69
N GLU A 130 4.44 1.36 -4.48
CA GLU A 130 4.00 0.93 -3.16
C GLU A 130 5.17 1.01 -2.15
N ASN A 131 5.00 1.87 -1.16
CA ASN A 131 6.01 2.26 -0.18
C ASN A 131 5.55 1.98 1.25
N LEU A 132 5.00 0.80 1.52
CA LEU A 132 4.56 0.35 2.83
C LEU A 132 5.63 -0.52 3.51
N GLY A 133 5.51 -0.66 4.82
CA GLY A 133 6.46 -1.42 5.65
C GLY A 133 7.65 -0.59 6.13
N THR A 134 8.85 -1.17 6.11
CA THR A 134 10.06 -0.53 6.66
C THR A 134 10.75 0.36 5.62
N VAL A 135 10.22 1.58 5.49
CA VAL A 135 10.62 2.57 4.50
C VAL A 135 11.87 3.36 4.95
N PRO A 136 12.96 3.40 4.16
CA PRO A 136 14.10 4.27 4.44
C PRO A 136 13.70 5.76 4.46
N ALA A 137 14.28 6.55 5.36
CA ALA A 137 13.89 7.95 5.60
C ALA A 137 13.86 8.83 4.34
N THR A 138 14.77 8.62 3.38
CA THR A 138 14.86 9.43 2.15
C THR A 138 14.05 8.85 0.99
N PHE A 139 13.47 7.67 1.12
CA PHE A 139 12.89 6.91 0.00
C PHE A 139 11.73 7.66 -0.67
N ASN A 140 10.79 8.18 0.12
CA ASN A 140 9.63 8.91 -0.39
C ASN A 140 10.05 10.19 -1.13
N ALA A 141 11.02 10.93 -0.57
CA ALA A 141 11.56 12.12 -1.23
C ALA A 141 12.25 11.78 -2.56
N SER A 142 12.94 10.63 -2.65
CA SER A 142 13.55 10.16 -3.90
C SER A 142 12.52 9.78 -4.96
N LEU A 143 11.41 9.13 -4.58
CA LEU A 143 10.29 8.85 -5.51
C LEU A 143 9.65 10.15 -6.02
N ALA A 144 9.32 11.05 -5.10
CA ALA A 144 8.72 12.34 -5.42
C ALA A 144 9.59 13.18 -6.36
N ALA A 145 10.91 13.20 -6.16
CA ALA A 145 11.86 13.90 -7.03
C ALA A 145 11.86 13.41 -8.49
N ARG A 146 11.26 12.25 -8.77
CA ARG A 146 11.08 11.68 -10.12
C ARG A 146 9.63 11.69 -10.59
N GLY A 147 8.72 12.32 -9.85
CA GLY A 147 7.29 12.37 -10.17
C GLY A 147 6.58 11.04 -9.97
N MET A 148 7.14 10.13 -9.16
CA MET A 148 6.49 8.87 -8.79
C MET A 148 5.70 9.08 -7.50
N LEU A 149 4.44 8.62 -7.50
CA LEU A 149 3.56 8.71 -6.35
C LEU A 149 3.87 7.57 -5.37
N GLY A 150 3.79 7.83 -4.07
CA GLY A 150 3.64 6.79 -3.04
C GLY A 150 2.20 6.28 -2.93
N ILE A 151 1.93 5.49 -1.89
CA ILE A 151 0.60 5.05 -1.48
C ILE A 151 0.41 5.25 0.03
N ASP A 152 -0.64 5.99 0.38
CA ASP A 152 -1.04 6.22 1.76
C ASP A 152 -2.35 5.46 2.02
N VAL A 153 -2.32 4.61 3.03
CA VAL A 153 -3.42 3.71 3.39
C VAL A 153 -3.99 4.15 4.73
N LEU A 154 -5.31 4.37 4.79
CA LEU A 154 -6.03 4.86 5.97
C LEU A 154 -5.55 4.28 7.31
N TRP A 155 -5.28 2.97 7.37
CA TRP A 155 -4.90 2.28 8.59
C TRP A 155 -3.58 2.78 9.20
N PHE A 156 -2.65 3.22 8.35
CA PHE A 156 -1.30 3.64 8.73
C PHE A 156 -1.16 5.15 8.89
N GLU A 157 -2.14 5.93 8.43
CA GLU A 157 -2.17 7.38 8.54
C GLU A 157 -2.57 7.80 9.95
N ARG A 158 -1.56 7.78 10.83
CA ARG A 158 -1.66 8.01 12.27
C ARG A 158 -0.71 9.11 12.70
N GLU A 159 -1.09 9.87 13.72
CA GLU A 159 -0.15 10.77 14.39
C GLU A 159 1.00 9.93 14.96
N ARG A 160 2.23 10.31 14.65
CA ARG A 160 3.40 9.67 15.24
C ARG A 160 3.71 10.36 16.56
N ASP A 161 4.04 9.59 17.59
CA ASP A 161 4.71 10.15 18.75
C ASP A 161 6.00 10.83 18.25
N SER A 162 6.21 12.08 18.64
CA SER A 162 7.36 12.86 18.22
C SER A 162 8.63 12.30 18.87
N VAL A 163 9.25 11.32 18.23
CA VAL A 163 10.63 10.92 18.53
C VAL A 163 11.54 11.84 17.70
N PRO A 164 12.47 12.60 18.32
CA PRO A 164 13.37 13.50 17.61
C PRO A 164 14.17 12.75 16.54
N ALA A 165 14.38 13.39 15.39
CA ALA A 165 15.00 12.84 14.18
C ALA A 165 16.49 12.44 14.32
N ASP A 166 17.09 12.60 15.50
CA ASP A 166 18.52 12.35 15.75
C ASP A 166 18.81 10.99 16.43
N ALA A 167 17.83 10.11 16.60
CA ALA A 167 18.10 8.73 16.97
C ALA A 167 18.61 7.94 15.76
N GLY A 168 19.93 8.01 15.52
CA GLY A 168 20.63 7.11 14.60
C GLY A 168 20.35 5.64 14.90
N ASP A 169 20.71 4.78 13.95
CA ASP A 169 20.45 3.33 13.79
C ASP A 169 20.91 2.44 14.98
N ALA A 170 20.43 2.74 16.19
CA ALA A 170 20.73 2.06 17.43
C ALA A 170 19.44 1.46 17.98
N THR A 171 19.45 0.13 18.06
CA THR A 171 18.49 -0.74 18.74
C THR A 171 17.74 -0.05 19.89
N ALA A 172 16.48 0.29 19.66
CA ALA A 172 15.59 0.82 20.70
C ALA A 172 15.30 -0.28 21.73
N GLN A 173 16.13 -0.36 22.77
CA GLN A 173 15.74 -1.00 24.03
C GLN A 173 14.82 -0.04 24.77
N ALA A 174 13.51 -0.21 24.60
CA ALA A 174 12.51 0.46 25.41
C ALA A 174 12.58 -0.10 26.84
N THR A 175 13.06 0.72 27.78
CA THR A 175 12.88 0.49 29.22
C THR A 175 11.48 0.97 29.58
N THR A 176 10.55 0.04 29.84
CA THR A 176 9.18 0.37 30.24
C THR A 176 9.05 0.35 31.76
N SER A 177 8.80 1.52 32.36
CA SER A 177 8.26 1.64 33.71
C SER A 177 6.77 1.28 33.68
N ALA A 178 6.36 0.34 34.54
CA ALA A 178 5.00 -0.22 34.57
C ALA A 178 3.94 0.78 35.08
N THR A 179 3.16 1.33 34.16
CA THR A 179 1.77 1.76 34.41
C THR A 179 0.84 0.75 33.73
N SER A 180 -0.14 0.20 34.46
CA SER A 180 -1.02 -0.89 34.01
C SER A 180 -2.09 -0.49 32.98
N ALA A 181 -1.95 0.68 32.35
CA ALA A 181 -2.87 1.14 31.31
C ALA A 181 -2.28 0.77 29.94
N ALA A 182 -3.11 0.18 29.07
CA ALA A 182 -2.73 -0.03 27.68
C ALA A 182 -2.29 1.31 27.06
N PRO A 183 -1.24 1.33 26.21
CA PRO A 183 -0.77 2.56 25.59
C PRO A 183 -1.90 3.24 24.80
N PRO A 184 -1.91 4.59 24.73
CA PRO A 184 -2.91 5.32 23.98
C PRO A 184 -2.86 4.93 22.51
N VAL A 185 -4.02 4.86 21.86
CA VAL A 185 -4.09 4.62 20.41
C VAL A 185 -3.81 5.94 19.69
N PRO A 186 -2.81 6.00 18.80
CA PRO A 186 -2.55 7.20 18.03
C PRO A 186 -3.76 7.62 17.18
N ALA A 187 -4.05 8.92 17.18
CA ALA A 187 -5.15 9.49 16.42
C ALA A 187 -4.94 9.29 14.91
N PHE A 188 -6.02 9.10 14.15
CA PHE A 188 -5.96 9.10 12.69
C PHE A 188 -5.65 10.50 12.17
N LEU A 189 -4.70 10.59 11.23
CA LEU A 189 -4.40 11.84 10.56
C LEU A 189 -5.57 12.25 9.66
N PRO A 190 -6.03 13.51 9.72
CA PRO A 190 -7.00 14.01 8.76
C PRO A 190 -6.42 13.95 7.34
N PRO A 191 -7.16 13.51 6.32
CA PRO A 191 -6.63 13.28 4.97
C PRO A 191 -6.07 14.52 4.30
N GLU A 192 -6.48 15.71 4.73
CA GLU A 192 -5.90 16.98 4.31
C GLU A 192 -4.42 17.13 4.67
N ARG A 193 -3.93 16.35 5.65
CA ARG A 193 -2.52 16.30 6.09
C ARG A 193 -1.74 15.13 5.45
N TRP A 194 -2.37 14.29 4.64
CA TRP A 194 -1.65 13.20 3.97
C TRP A 194 -0.73 13.79 2.88
N PRO A 195 0.45 13.18 2.65
CA PRO A 195 1.40 13.59 1.63
C PRO A 195 0.76 13.81 0.24
N PRO A 196 0.95 14.98 -0.40
CA PRO A 196 0.41 15.23 -1.73
C PRO A 196 1.12 14.42 -2.82
N GLU A 197 2.30 13.87 -2.56
CA GLU A 197 3.07 13.02 -3.49
C GLU A 197 2.71 11.52 -3.39
N ALA A 198 1.47 11.20 -2.98
CA ALA A 198 0.99 9.83 -2.86
C ALA A 198 -0.42 9.66 -3.44
N VAL A 199 -0.87 8.42 -3.56
CA VAL A 199 -2.29 8.10 -3.76
C VAL A 199 -2.93 7.75 -2.43
N ALA A 200 -4.14 8.23 -2.18
CA ALA A 200 -4.89 7.90 -0.97
C ALA A 200 -5.78 6.69 -1.21
N THR A 201 -5.77 5.70 -0.31
CA THR A 201 -6.68 4.55 -0.35
C THR A 201 -7.22 4.19 1.04
N THR A 202 -8.39 3.56 1.10
CA THR A 202 -8.93 2.98 2.34
C THR A 202 -8.10 1.78 2.79
N THR A 203 -7.79 0.88 1.86
CA THR A 203 -7.07 -0.38 2.12
C THR A 203 -6.37 -0.87 0.85
N THR A 204 -5.70 -2.01 0.93
CA THR A 204 -5.12 -2.73 -0.22
C THR A 204 -5.65 -4.16 -0.28
N HIS A 205 -5.29 -4.92 -1.32
CA HIS A 205 -5.68 -6.32 -1.42
C HIS A 205 -5.06 -7.22 -0.32
N ASP A 206 -3.97 -6.77 0.31
CA ASP A 206 -3.28 -7.49 1.40
C ASP A 206 -3.80 -7.14 2.80
N LEU A 207 -4.67 -6.15 2.89
CA LEU A 207 -5.19 -5.61 4.14
C LEU A 207 -6.70 -5.90 4.23
N PRO A 208 -7.27 -5.92 5.45
CA PRO A 208 -8.70 -6.09 5.59
C PRO A 208 -9.48 -5.02 4.84
N THR A 209 -10.64 -5.39 4.29
CA THR A 209 -11.64 -4.42 3.85
C THR A 209 -12.05 -3.52 5.01
N VAL A 210 -12.63 -2.35 4.74
CA VAL A 210 -13.12 -1.47 5.82
C VAL A 210 -14.13 -2.21 6.70
N ALA A 211 -15.06 -2.96 6.10
CA ALA A 211 -16.04 -3.76 6.84
C ALA A 211 -15.38 -4.90 7.62
N GLY A 212 -14.40 -5.59 7.03
CA GLY A 212 -13.64 -6.66 7.68
C GLY A 212 -12.81 -6.16 8.86
N TRP A 213 -12.13 -5.03 8.69
CA TRP A 213 -11.35 -4.37 9.73
C TRP A 213 -12.25 -3.92 10.88
N TRP A 214 -13.39 -3.30 10.57
CA TRP A 214 -14.37 -2.87 11.56
C TRP A 214 -14.87 -4.05 12.41
N ALA A 215 -15.20 -5.17 11.77
CA ALA A 215 -15.64 -6.37 12.46
C ALA A 215 -14.51 -7.21 13.10
N GLY A 216 -13.23 -6.89 12.82
CA GLY A 216 -12.08 -7.65 13.32
C GLY A 216 -11.87 -9.01 12.63
N ARG A 217 -12.34 -9.18 11.39
CA ARG A 217 -12.26 -10.46 10.67
C ARG A 217 -10.84 -10.91 10.36
N ASP A 218 -9.94 -9.96 10.08
CA ASP A 218 -8.51 -10.22 9.91
C ASP A 218 -7.89 -10.85 11.15
N ILE A 219 -8.28 -10.37 12.34
CA ILE A 219 -7.80 -10.90 13.62
C ILE A 219 -8.31 -12.33 13.84
N ILE A 220 -9.59 -12.57 13.56
CA ILE A 220 -10.20 -13.91 13.67
C ILE A 220 -9.50 -14.89 12.71
N TRP A 221 -9.21 -14.48 11.47
CA TRP A 221 -8.47 -15.30 10.52
C TRP A 221 -7.05 -15.60 10.99
N ARG A 222 -6.32 -14.58 11.46
CA ARG A 222 -4.96 -14.76 11.99
C ARG A 222 -4.94 -15.69 13.21
N ALA A 223 -5.90 -15.54 14.13
CA ALA A 223 -6.06 -16.43 15.28
C ALA A 223 -6.31 -17.89 14.83
N ARG A 224 -7.27 -18.08 13.92
CA ARG A 224 -7.60 -19.40 13.37
C ARG A 224 -6.42 -20.10 12.70
N LEU A 225 -5.53 -19.33 12.08
CA LEU A 225 -4.37 -19.84 11.34
C LEU A 225 -3.08 -19.83 12.15
N GLY A 226 -3.13 -19.48 13.44
CA GLY A 226 -1.95 -19.46 14.31
C GLY A 226 -0.90 -18.41 13.91
N GLN A 227 -1.35 -17.28 13.35
CA GLN A 227 -0.49 -16.17 12.90
C GLN A 227 -0.40 -15.01 13.92
N LEU A 228 -0.96 -15.17 15.12
CA LEU A 228 -0.79 -14.22 16.21
C LEU A 228 0.61 -14.39 16.84
N GLY A 229 1.19 -13.29 17.32
CA GLY A 229 2.44 -13.33 18.07
C GLY A 229 2.35 -14.15 19.36
N ALA A 230 3.50 -14.54 19.93
CA ALA A 230 3.55 -15.40 21.11
C ALA A 230 2.80 -14.84 22.33
N ASP A 231 2.80 -13.52 22.49
CA ASP A 231 2.12 -12.81 23.58
C ASP A 231 0.76 -12.22 23.16
N GLU A 232 0.32 -12.47 21.93
CA GLU A 232 -0.95 -11.97 21.39
C GLU A 232 -2.08 -12.98 21.56
N THR A 233 -3.24 -12.49 21.98
CA THR A 233 -4.47 -13.30 22.03
C THR A 233 -5.53 -12.68 21.14
N GLU A 234 -6.41 -13.50 20.58
CA GLU A 234 -7.53 -13.01 19.76
C GLU A 234 -8.36 -11.96 20.51
N SER A 235 -8.68 -12.24 21.79
CA SER A 235 -9.43 -11.30 22.63
C SER A 235 -8.67 -9.99 22.87
N GLY A 236 -7.36 -10.05 23.13
CA GLY A 236 -6.52 -8.86 23.29
C GLY A 236 -6.43 -8.01 22.03
N ALA A 237 -6.26 -8.66 20.87
CA ALA A 237 -6.23 -7.99 19.56
C ALA A 237 -7.58 -7.36 19.21
N LEU A 238 -8.71 -8.06 19.46
CA LEU A 238 -10.05 -7.50 19.28
C LEU A 238 -10.32 -6.31 20.22
N ALA A 239 -9.83 -6.36 21.46
CA ALA A 239 -9.92 -5.25 22.39
C ALA A 239 -9.07 -4.05 21.94
N ALA A 240 -7.89 -4.29 21.33
CA ALA A 240 -7.09 -3.24 20.71
C ALA A 240 -7.82 -2.62 19.51
N ARG A 241 -8.37 -3.45 18.60
CA ARG A 241 -9.18 -3.00 17.47
C ARG A 241 -10.39 -2.16 17.92
N ALA A 242 -11.02 -2.50 19.04
CA ALA A 242 -12.11 -1.69 19.59
C ALA A 242 -11.67 -0.27 19.96
N ARG A 243 -10.47 -0.11 20.53
CA ARG A 243 -9.90 1.22 20.81
C ARG A 243 -9.55 1.96 19.52
N GLU A 244 -9.04 1.26 18.50
CA GLU A 244 -8.78 1.84 17.18
C GLU A 244 -10.05 2.31 16.47
N ARG A 245 -11.14 1.54 16.53
CA ARG A 245 -12.45 1.96 16.01
C ARG A 245 -12.97 3.20 16.71
N ALA A 246 -12.88 3.24 18.04
CA ALA A 246 -13.26 4.41 18.81
C ALA A 246 -12.46 5.65 18.39
N ALA A 247 -11.15 5.52 18.19
CA ALA A 247 -10.30 6.59 17.67
C ALA A 247 -10.71 7.05 16.26
N LEU A 248 -11.02 6.11 15.35
CA LEU A 248 -11.52 6.45 14.01
C LEU A 248 -12.88 7.17 14.08
N TRP A 249 -13.80 6.67 14.89
CA TRP A 249 -15.13 7.26 15.06
C TRP A 249 -15.05 8.68 15.65
N GLN A 250 -14.16 8.90 16.61
CA GLN A 250 -13.88 10.23 17.14
C GLN A 250 -13.34 11.16 16.06
N ALA A 251 -12.39 10.70 15.24
CA ALA A 251 -11.86 11.50 14.13
C ALA A 251 -12.96 11.87 13.12
N LEU A 252 -13.78 10.90 12.68
CA LEU A 252 -14.90 11.14 11.76
C LEU A 252 -15.93 12.11 12.36
N SER A 253 -16.22 12.00 13.66
CA SER A 253 -17.13 12.89 14.37
C SER A 253 -16.59 14.31 14.46
N ALA A 254 -15.30 14.46 14.78
CA ALA A 254 -14.61 15.75 14.84
C ALA A 254 -14.57 16.45 13.47
N ALA A 255 -14.48 15.69 12.38
CA ALA A 255 -14.60 16.20 11.01
C ALA A 255 -16.04 16.53 10.58
N GLY A 256 -17.04 16.25 11.41
CA GLY A 256 -18.45 16.44 11.09
C GLY A 256 -19.01 15.44 10.08
N LEU A 257 -18.31 14.31 9.84
CA LEU A 257 -18.74 13.24 8.92
C LEU A 257 -19.56 12.15 9.61
N ALA A 258 -19.55 12.12 10.94
CA ALA A 258 -20.28 11.17 11.76
C ALA A 258 -21.01 11.90 12.90
N ARG A 259 -22.12 11.33 13.37
CA ARG A 259 -22.90 11.82 14.51
C ARG A 259 -23.46 10.64 15.29
N GLY A 260 -23.59 10.82 16.62
CA GLY A 260 -24.18 9.80 17.49
C GLY A 260 -23.18 8.76 18.00
N PRO A 261 -23.67 7.64 18.58
CA PRO A 261 -22.81 6.59 19.11
C PRO A 261 -22.05 5.85 18.00
N GLU A 262 -20.93 5.21 18.36
CA GLU A 262 -20.19 4.33 17.45
C GLU A 262 -21.11 3.24 16.87
N PRO A 263 -21.11 3.00 15.54
CA PRO A 263 -21.91 1.96 14.92
C PRO A 263 -21.58 0.55 15.41
N SER A 264 -22.54 -0.37 15.31
CA SER A 264 -22.29 -1.78 15.61
C SER A 264 -21.32 -2.41 14.59
N LEU A 265 -20.78 -3.59 14.93
CA LEU A 265 -19.85 -4.32 14.07
C LEU A 265 -20.47 -4.70 12.71
N ASP A 266 -21.78 -4.91 12.66
CA ASP A 266 -22.51 -5.29 11.44
C ASP A 266 -22.84 -4.11 10.51
N HIS A 267 -22.66 -2.87 11.00
CA HIS A 267 -23.00 -1.65 10.26
C HIS A 267 -21.80 -0.70 10.20
N PRO A 268 -20.70 -1.09 9.52
CA PRO A 268 -19.51 -0.25 9.41
C PRO A 268 -19.84 1.09 8.72
N PRO A 269 -19.27 2.22 9.16
CA PRO A 269 -19.58 3.55 8.63
C PRO A 269 -18.87 3.84 7.29
N LEU A 270 -19.14 3.02 6.27
CA LEU A 270 -18.46 3.06 4.97
C LEU A 270 -18.58 4.44 4.29
N GLU A 271 -19.77 5.02 4.24
CA GLU A 271 -19.99 6.34 3.65
C GLU A 271 -19.18 7.43 4.37
N ALA A 272 -19.10 7.41 5.71
CA ALA A 272 -18.31 8.40 6.44
C ALA A 272 -16.80 8.24 6.19
N ILE A 273 -16.31 7.00 6.12
CA ILE A 273 -14.90 6.69 5.83
C ILE A 273 -14.53 7.08 4.39
N LEU A 274 -15.41 6.85 3.42
CA LEU A 274 -15.19 7.28 2.04
C LEU A 274 -15.26 8.80 1.89
N ALA A 275 -16.17 9.47 2.60
CA ALA A 275 -16.18 10.93 2.67
C ALA A 275 -14.91 11.50 3.32
N TRP A 276 -14.36 10.80 4.33
CA TRP A 276 -13.08 11.14 4.95
C TRP A 276 -11.95 11.05 3.93
N LEU A 277 -11.79 9.91 3.26
CA LEU A 277 -10.81 9.73 2.18
C LEU A 277 -10.97 10.78 1.05
N GLY A 278 -12.21 11.18 0.76
CA GLY A 278 -12.55 12.24 -0.19
C GLY A 278 -11.89 13.59 0.12
N ARG A 279 -11.50 13.85 1.37
CA ARG A 279 -10.80 15.08 1.79
C ARG A 279 -9.29 15.07 1.53
N ALA A 280 -8.72 13.93 1.12
CA ALA A 280 -7.29 13.83 0.82
C ALA A 280 -6.85 14.83 -0.25
N ARG A 281 -5.69 15.47 -0.07
CA ARG A 281 -5.12 16.41 -1.06
C ARG A 281 -4.21 15.74 -2.09
N THR A 282 -4.33 14.41 -2.22
CA THR A 282 -3.60 13.61 -3.17
C THR A 282 -4.12 13.78 -4.60
N PRO A 283 -3.26 13.65 -5.63
CA PRO A 283 -3.67 13.71 -7.03
C PRO A 283 -4.62 12.57 -7.43
N LEU A 284 -4.54 11.43 -6.73
CA LEU A 284 -5.40 10.27 -6.96
C LEU A 284 -5.94 9.70 -5.65
N ARG A 285 -7.14 9.13 -5.75
CA ARG A 285 -7.77 8.33 -4.71
C ARG A 285 -8.13 6.98 -5.31
N LEU A 286 -7.67 5.90 -4.70
CA LEU A 286 -8.03 4.54 -5.07
C LEU A 286 -9.03 4.01 -4.05
N VAL A 287 -10.08 3.36 -4.53
CA VAL A 287 -11.09 2.74 -3.66
C VAL A 287 -11.27 1.29 -4.12
N PRO A 288 -10.92 0.32 -3.26
CA PRO A 288 -11.20 -1.09 -3.53
C PRO A 288 -12.69 -1.32 -3.77
N LEU A 289 -13.01 -2.20 -4.72
CA LEU A 289 -14.40 -2.49 -5.06
C LEU A 289 -15.13 -3.18 -3.90
N GLU A 290 -14.39 -3.94 -3.10
CA GLU A 290 -14.83 -4.54 -1.84
C GLU A 290 -15.44 -3.50 -0.89
N ASP A 291 -14.81 -2.34 -0.73
CA ASP A 291 -15.29 -1.28 0.15
C ASP A 291 -16.52 -0.57 -0.43
N LEU A 292 -16.57 -0.41 -1.76
CA LEU A 292 -17.76 0.09 -2.44
C LEU A 292 -18.95 -0.87 -2.29
N LEU A 293 -18.70 -2.17 -2.24
CA LEU A 293 -19.73 -3.21 -2.04
C LEU A 293 -20.02 -3.45 -0.55
N GLY A 294 -19.14 -3.04 0.35
CA GLY A 294 -19.23 -3.34 1.78
C GLY A 294 -18.91 -4.81 2.10
N ALA A 295 -18.05 -5.44 1.30
CA ALA A 295 -17.64 -6.82 1.51
C ALA A 295 -16.86 -6.98 2.82
N GLY A 296 -17.21 -7.97 3.64
CA GLY A 296 -16.55 -8.21 4.92
C GLY A 296 -15.24 -9.00 4.82
N GLU A 297 -15.04 -9.77 3.76
CA GLU A 297 -13.90 -10.67 3.62
C GLU A 297 -12.80 -10.04 2.75
N GLN A 298 -11.55 -10.15 3.17
CA GLN A 298 -10.39 -9.71 2.40
C GLN A 298 -10.01 -10.73 1.30
N PRO A 299 -9.49 -10.27 0.15
CA PRO A 299 -9.16 -11.15 -0.97
C PRO A 299 -7.88 -11.96 -0.73
N ASN A 300 -6.91 -11.41 0.01
CA ASN A 300 -5.65 -12.06 0.36
C ASN A 300 -5.32 -11.84 1.85
N LEU A 301 -4.73 -12.84 2.49
CA LEU A 301 -4.17 -12.74 3.84
C LEU A 301 -2.66 -13.05 3.77
N PRO A 302 -1.79 -12.04 3.92
CA PRO A 302 -0.35 -12.23 3.83
C PRO A 302 0.20 -13.32 4.75
N GLY A 303 1.25 -14.00 4.29
CA GLY A 303 1.90 -15.09 5.03
C GLY A 303 1.09 -16.38 5.10
N THR A 304 0.08 -16.58 4.24
CA THR A 304 -0.70 -17.82 4.15
C THR A 304 -0.65 -18.43 2.77
N VAL A 305 -0.42 -19.75 2.69
CA VAL A 305 -0.51 -20.53 1.45
C VAL A 305 -1.76 -21.40 1.43
N SER A 306 -2.20 -21.86 2.60
CA SER A 306 -3.40 -22.67 2.79
C SER A 306 -4.21 -22.15 3.98
N GLY A 307 -5.49 -22.55 4.07
CA GLY A 307 -6.39 -22.21 5.17
C GLY A 307 -7.21 -20.91 4.98
N HIS A 308 -6.67 -19.90 4.31
CA HIS A 308 -7.42 -18.73 3.83
C HIS A 308 -7.64 -18.85 2.30
N PRO A 309 -8.83 -18.51 1.76
CA PRO A 309 -9.10 -18.58 0.31
C PRO A 309 -8.48 -17.38 -0.45
N ASN A 310 -7.16 -17.24 -0.38
CA ASN A 310 -6.40 -16.21 -1.09
C ASN A 310 -6.69 -16.26 -2.58
N TRP A 311 -7.00 -15.11 -3.18
CA TRP A 311 -7.20 -14.92 -4.62
C TRP A 311 -8.33 -15.76 -5.24
N GLN A 312 -9.18 -16.35 -4.39
CA GLN A 312 -10.28 -17.24 -4.81
C GLN A 312 -11.66 -16.62 -4.57
N ARG A 313 -11.72 -15.50 -3.85
CA ARG A 313 -12.98 -14.83 -3.53
C ARG A 313 -13.50 -14.07 -4.74
N ARG A 314 -14.77 -14.29 -5.05
CA ARG A 314 -15.51 -13.52 -6.05
C ARG A 314 -16.26 -12.39 -5.36
N LEU A 315 -16.40 -11.26 -6.04
CA LEU A 315 -17.30 -10.21 -5.63
C LEU A 315 -18.74 -10.64 -5.96
N ASP A 316 -19.63 -10.53 -4.98
CA ASP A 316 -21.05 -10.87 -5.13
C ASP A 316 -21.82 -9.70 -5.77
N ALA A 317 -21.44 -9.35 -6.99
CA ALA A 317 -22.04 -8.26 -7.77
C ALA A 317 -21.89 -8.50 -9.28
N ASP A 318 -22.91 -8.14 -10.06
CA ASP A 318 -22.82 -8.10 -11.53
C ASP A 318 -22.22 -6.77 -11.98
N VAL A 319 -21.08 -6.82 -12.68
CA VAL A 319 -20.37 -5.63 -13.16
C VAL A 319 -21.23 -4.68 -13.99
N ARG A 320 -22.27 -5.20 -14.66
CA ARG A 320 -23.19 -4.43 -15.50
C ARG A 320 -24.18 -3.60 -14.69
N THR A 321 -24.45 -3.99 -13.45
CA THR A 321 -25.49 -3.37 -12.62
C THR A 321 -24.97 -2.81 -11.30
N LEU A 322 -23.75 -3.16 -10.87
CA LEU A 322 -23.21 -2.79 -9.55
C LEU A 322 -23.25 -1.27 -9.29
N PHE A 323 -22.96 -0.45 -10.30
CA PHE A 323 -22.97 1.02 -10.17
C PHE A 323 -24.37 1.64 -10.14
N SER A 324 -25.41 0.83 -10.36
CA SER A 324 -26.81 1.22 -10.18
C SER A 324 -27.34 0.90 -8.78
N ASP A 325 -26.61 0.11 -7.99
CA ASP A 325 -26.98 -0.20 -6.61
C ASP A 325 -27.04 1.09 -5.75
N PRO A 326 -28.13 1.35 -5.01
CA PRO A 326 -28.26 2.55 -4.20
C PRO A 326 -27.18 2.72 -3.13
N SER A 327 -26.68 1.61 -2.54
CA SER A 327 -25.61 1.64 -1.54
C SER A 327 -24.26 2.02 -2.16
N VAL A 328 -23.94 1.44 -3.32
CA VAL A 328 -22.73 1.79 -4.08
C VAL A 328 -22.78 3.26 -4.51
N ARG A 329 -23.94 3.74 -5.00
CA ARG A 329 -24.12 5.14 -5.37
C ARG A 329 -23.92 6.11 -4.19
N ARG A 330 -24.44 5.79 -3.01
CA ARG A 330 -24.20 6.59 -1.80
C ARG A 330 -22.73 6.65 -1.43
N ARG A 331 -22.03 5.52 -1.50
CA ARG A 331 -20.58 5.41 -1.20
C ARG A 331 -19.73 6.20 -2.20
N ILE A 332 -20.03 6.13 -3.49
CA ILE A 332 -19.38 6.96 -4.53
C ILE A 332 -19.68 8.45 -4.30
N ALA A 333 -20.92 8.82 -4.00
CA ALA A 333 -21.29 10.20 -3.73
C ALA A 333 -20.59 10.75 -2.47
N ALA A 334 -20.44 9.93 -1.43
CA ALA A 334 -19.73 10.28 -0.22
C ALA A 334 -18.27 10.65 -0.51
N LEU A 335 -17.57 9.83 -1.31
CA LEU A 335 -16.19 10.11 -1.76
C LEU A 335 -16.08 11.46 -2.49
N GLY A 336 -17.05 11.81 -3.34
CA GLY A 336 -17.05 13.05 -4.12
C GLY A 336 -17.54 14.30 -3.38
N SER A 337 -18.31 14.14 -2.30
CA SER A 337 -18.92 15.26 -1.57
C SER A 337 -17.92 16.16 -0.83
N ALA A 338 -16.70 15.66 -0.60
CA ALA A 338 -15.64 16.36 0.13
C ALA A 338 -14.68 17.17 -0.76
N SER A 339 -14.62 16.90 -2.07
CA SER A 339 -13.63 17.48 -2.98
C SER A 339 -14.05 18.82 -3.61
N THR A 340 -15.27 19.31 -3.33
CA THR A 340 -15.82 20.55 -3.90
C THR A 340 -15.36 21.85 -3.22
N GLY A 341 -14.46 21.77 -2.23
CA GLY A 341 -13.97 22.94 -1.47
C GLY A 341 -12.68 23.60 -1.95
N GLY A 342 -12.05 23.18 -3.06
CA GLY A 342 -10.68 23.62 -3.34
C GLY A 342 -10.12 23.50 -4.77
N HIS A 343 -10.94 23.57 -5.82
CA HIS A 343 -10.41 23.78 -7.17
C HIS A 343 -10.42 25.28 -7.51
N GLY A 344 -9.35 25.98 -7.10
CA GLY A 344 -8.96 27.20 -7.80
C GLY A 344 -8.65 26.81 -9.25
N ALA A 345 -9.24 27.53 -10.21
CA ALA A 345 -9.01 27.33 -11.63
C ALA A 345 -7.51 27.25 -11.94
N PRO A 346 -7.06 26.41 -12.89
CA PRO A 346 -5.68 26.44 -13.33
C PRO A 346 -5.41 27.83 -13.91
N ALA A 347 -4.42 28.52 -13.34
CA ALA A 347 -3.89 29.73 -13.95
C ALA A 347 -3.23 29.33 -15.27
N ASP A 348 -3.85 29.72 -16.38
CA ASP A 348 -3.19 29.75 -17.69
C ASP A 348 -1.88 30.54 -17.54
N ARG A 349 -0.77 29.81 -17.54
CA ARG A 349 0.57 30.35 -17.78
C ARG A 349 1.26 29.45 -18.78
N ILE A 350 0.86 29.61 -20.03
CA ILE A 350 1.79 29.44 -21.15
C ILE A 350 2.67 30.69 -21.13
N PRO A 351 4.00 30.58 -20.98
CA PRO A 351 4.86 31.73 -21.25
C PRO A 351 4.85 31.98 -22.75
N ASP A 352 4.32 33.13 -23.16
CA ASP A 352 4.59 33.72 -24.47
C ASP A 352 6.10 33.76 -24.69
N ASN A 353 6.56 33.16 -25.78
CA ASN A 353 7.93 33.30 -26.27
C ASN A 353 7.92 34.44 -27.31
N PRO A 354 8.43 35.64 -27.00
CA PRO A 354 8.70 36.64 -28.02
C PRO A 354 10.07 36.35 -28.63
N GLU A 355 10.20 36.61 -29.94
CA GLU A 355 11.42 36.44 -30.76
C GLU A 355 11.60 34.98 -31.23
N GLU A 356 11.31 34.64 -32.48
CA GLU A 356 12.11 35.04 -33.64
C GLU A 356 11.24 35.46 -34.85
N ARG A 357 11.40 36.71 -35.26
CA ARG A 357 11.29 37.13 -36.66
C ARG A 357 12.72 37.20 -37.19
N HIS A 358 13.10 36.29 -38.08
CA HIS A 358 13.75 36.54 -39.38
C HIS A 358 14.28 35.25 -39.99
#